data_AF-A0A6G7YRS8-F1
#
_entry.id   AF-A0A6G7YRS8-F1
#
_cell.length_a   1.000
_cell.length_b   1.000
_cell.length_c   1.000
_cell.angle_alpha   90.00
_cell.angle_beta   90.00
_cell.angle_gamma   90.00
#
_symmetry.space_group_name_H-M   'P 1'
#
loop_
_entity.id
_entity.type
_entity.pdbx_description
1 polymer ?
#
loop_
_entity_poly.entity_id
_entity_poly.type
_entity_poly.pdbx_seq_one_letter_code
_entity_poly.pdbx_strand_id
1 'polypeptide(L)' 'MVRVTFSVEVNGRVSRCRVGRSSGIPELDTLTCNLIEQRFRFRPSTDPVGRAIADEVEYEHEWTVNRR' A
#
# COMPACT_ATOMS: atom_id res chain seq x y z
N MET A 1 -13.32 4.94 -2.94
CA MET A 1 -12.35 3.99 -2.34
C MET A 1 -11.56 3.32 -3.44
N VAL A 2 -10.35 2.88 -3.15
CA VAL A 2 -9.51 2.03 -4.01
C VAL A 2 -8.89 0.97 -3.11
N ARG A 3 -8.82 -0.27 -3.59
CA ARG A 3 -8.15 -1.35 -2.86
C ARG A 3 -6.89 -1.75 -3.59
N VAL A 4 -5.80 -1.88 -2.84
CA VAL A 4 -4.50 -2.24 -3.35
C VAL A 4 -3.92 -3.42 -2.58
N THR A 5 -3.05 -4.18 -3.24
CA THR A 5 -2.12 -5.10 -2.60
C THR A 5 -0.69 -4.59 -2.81
N PHE A 6 0.15 -4.70 -1.78
CA PHE A 6 1.56 -4.31 -1.88
C PHE A 6 2.43 -5.16 -0.97
N SER A 7 3.74 -5.18 -1.25
CA SER A 7 4.72 -5.86 -0.41
C SER A 7 5.29 -4.90 0.63
N VAL A 8 5.29 -5.29 1.90
CA VAL A 8 6.12 -4.67 2.93
C VAL A 8 7.44 -5.43 2.96
N GLU A 9 8.53 -4.76 2.58
CA GLU A 9 9.86 -5.34 2.53
C GLU A 9 10.49 -5.45 3.93
N VAL A 10 11.58 -6.22 4.05
CA VAL A 10 12.32 -6.44 5.31
C VAL A 10 12.83 -5.15 5.97
N ASN A 11 12.94 -4.05 5.21
CA ASN A 11 13.35 -2.73 5.70
C ASN A 11 12.15 -1.83 6.06
N GLY A 12 10.92 -2.36 6.02
CA GLY A 12 9.70 -1.63 6.32
C GLY A 12 9.20 -0.70 5.21
N ARG A 13 9.84 -0.69 4.03
CA ARG A 13 9.37 0.08 2.86
C ARG A 13 8.36 -0.74 2.07
N VAL A 14 7.50 -0.04 1.34
CA VAL A 14 6.52 -0.66 0.46
C VAL A 14 7.09 -0.79 -0.96
N SER A 15 6.80 -1.89 -1.62
CA SER A 15 7.10 -2.13 -3.04
C SER A 15 5.93 -2.88 -3.72
N ARG A 16 5.96 -2.94 -5.06
CA ARG A 16 5.05 -3.79 -5.87
C ARG A 16 3.57 -3.52 -5.59
N CYS A 17 3.18 -2.26 -5.41
CA CYS A 17 1.78 -1.90 -5.25
C CYS A 17 0.98 -2.18 -6.52
N ARG A 18 -0.17 -2.81 -6.36
CA ARG A 18 -1.09 -3.15 -7.45
C ARG A 18 -2.51 -2.83 -7.03
N VAL A 19 -3.29 -2.28 -7.96
CA VAL A 19 -4.70 -1.99 -7.73
C VAL A 19 -5.50 -3.29 -7.87
N GLY A 20 -6.08 -3.74 -6.76
CA GLY A 20 -6.97 -4.91 -6.71
C GLY A 20 -8.44 -4.56 -6.97
N ARG A 21 -8.88 -3.36 -6.54
CA ARG A 21 -10.20 -2.79 -6.87
C ARG A 21 -10.04 -1.32 -7.22
N SER A 22 -10.40 -0.96 -8.45
CA SER A 22 -10.36 0.41 -8.96
C SER A 22 -11.37 1.33 -8.25
N SER A 23 -11.00 2.61 -8.12
CA SER A 23 -11.90 3.68 -7.71
C SER A 23 -12.87 4.14 -8.82
N GLY A 24 -12.66 3.70 -10.06
CA GLY A 24 -13.33 4.22 -11.25
C GLY A 24 -12.67 5.47 -11.85
N ILE A 25 -11.58 5.97 -11.26
CA ILE A 25 -10.81 7.12 -11.75
C ILE A 25 -9.34 6.66 -11.93
N PRO A 26 -8.87 6.39 -13.16
CA PRO A 26 -7.54 5.82 -13.41
C PRO A 26 -6.36 6.63 -12.84
N GLU A 27 -6.47 7.95 -12.86
CA GLU A 27 -5.45 8.85 -12.31
C GLU A 27 -5.35 8.72 -10.80
N LEU A 28 -6.49 8.54 -10.12
CA LEU A 28 -6.56 8.36 -8.67
C LEU A 28 -6.00 7.01 -8.24
N ASP A 29 -6.28 5.96 -9.02
CA ASP A 29 -5.74 4.62 -8.81
C ASP A 29 -4.21 4.62 -8.90
N THR A 30 -3.68 5.21 -9.97
CA THR A 30 -2.23 5.35 -10.20
C THR A 30 -1.58 6.18 -9.10
N LEU A 31 -2.17 7.34 -8.78
CA LEU A 31 -1.67 8.21 -7.72
C LEU A 31 -1.64 7.49 -6.37
N THR A 32 -2.66 6.69 -6.06
CA THR A 32 -2.73 5.96 -4.80
C THR A 32 -1.53 5.04 -4.62
N CYS A 33 -1.23 4.18 -5.60
CA CYS A 33 -0.07 3.30 -5.49
C CYS A 33 1.25 4.07 -5.41
N ASN A 34 1.43 5.10 -6.23
CA ASN A 34 2.63 5.95 -6.20
C ASN A 34 2.86 6.55 -4.81
N LEU A 35 1.81 7.09 -4.18
CA LEU A 35 1.91 7.69 -2.86
C LEU A 35 2.17 6.66 -1.76
N ILE A 36 1.54 5.48 -1.85
CA ILE A 36 1.78 4.38 -0.92
C ILE A 36 3.25 3.95 -0.97
N GLU A 37 3.81 3.67 -2.14
CA GLU A 37 5.21 3.25 -2.27
C GLU A 37 6.20 4.34 -1.77
N GLN A 38 5.92 5.61 -2.08
CA GLN A 38 6.77 6.71 -1.67
C GLN A 38 6.74 6.95 -0.15
N ARG A 39 5.54 6.92 0.45
CA ARG A 39 5.30 7.51 1.78
C ARG A 39 5.10 6.49 2.88
N PHE A 40 4.52 5.32 2.59
CA PHE A 40 4.18 4.38 3.65
C PHE A 40 5.45 3.74 4.23
N ARG A 41 5.44 3.57 5.54
CA ARG A 41 6.50 2.92 6.32
C ARG A 41 5.83 2.03 7.35
N PHE A 42 6.29 0.78 7.42
CA PHE A 42 5.76 -0.23 8.31
C PHE A 42 6.88 -0.81 9.17
N ARG A 43 6.49 -1.41 10.29
CA ARG A 43 7.33 -2.42 10.93
C ARG A 43 7.12 -3.73 10.14
N PRO A 44 8.18 -4.38 9.63
CA PRO A 44 8.02 -5.60 8.85
C PRO A 44 7.50 -6.75 9.72
N SER A 45 6.86 -7.72 9.08
CA SER A 45 6.56 -9.02 9.67
C SER A 45 7.85 -9.71 10.11
N THR A 46 7.77 -10.61 11.10
CA THR A 46 8.94 -11.37 11.58
C THR A 46 8.66 -12.86 11.61
N ASP A 47 9.68 -13.66 11.35
CA ASP A 47 9.66 -15.11 11.54
C ASP A 47 9.62 -15.50 13.05
N PRO A 48 9.47 -16.79 13.42
CA PRO A 48 9.41 -17.22 14.82
C PRO A 48 10.65 -16.91 15.66
N VAL A 49 11.78 -16.58 15.03
CA VAL A 49 13.04 -16.23 15.73
C VAL A 49 13.35 -14.73 15.62
N GLY A 50 12.38 -13.93 15.16
CA GLY A 50 12.43 -12.46 15.18
C GLY A 50 13.12 -11.83 13.97
N ARG A 51 13.44 -12.58 12.90
CA ARG A 51 14.03 -11.99 11.69
C ARG A 51 12.95 -11.35 10.84
N ALA A 52 13.22 -10.15 10.34
CA ALA A 52 12.32 -9.45 9.43
C ALA A 52 12.16 -10.23 8.12
N ILE A 53 10.91 -10.37 7.68
CA ILE A 53 10.53 -11.01 6.42
C ILE A 53 9.67 -10.06 5.60
N ALA A 54 9.72 -10.21 4.27
CA ALA A 54 8.80 -9.52 3.39
C ALA A 54 7.43 -10.21 3.42
N ASP A 55 6.36 -9.43 3.31
CA ASP A 55 4.98 -9.93 3.38
C ASP A 55 4.05 -9.09 2.48
N GLU A 56 2.95 -9.69 2.01
CA GLU A 56 1.96 -8.99 1.18
C GLU A 56 0.78 -8.50 2.04
N VAL A 57 0.37 -7.26 1.80
CA VAL A 57 -0.70 -6.58 2.56
C VAL A 57 -1.78 -6.12 1.58
N GLU A 58 -3.04 -6.39 1.92
CA GLU A 58 -4.21 -5.77 1.29
C GLU A 58 -4.61 -4.51 2.09
N TYR A 59 -4.82 -3.40 1.38
CA TYR A 59 -5.16 -2.11 1.99
C TYR A 59 -6.27 -1.41 1.19
N GLU A 60 -7.25 -0.87 1.92
CA GLU A 60 -8.32 -0.05 1.34
C GLU A 60 -8.08 1.42 1.67
N HIS A 61 -8.08 2.26 0.64
CA HIS A 61 -7.86 3.69 0.77
C HIS A 61 -9.10 4.48 0.34
N GLU A 62 -9.51 5.42 1.17
CA GLU A 62 -10.61 6.35 0.89
C GLU A 62 -10.06 7.75 0.59
N TRP A 63 -10.45 8.28 -0.57
CA TRP A 63 -10.23 9.66 -0.93
C TRP A 63 -11.50 10.45 -0.67
N THR A 64 -11.39 11.52 0.10
CA THR A 64 -12.48 12.48 0.32
C THR A 64 -12.16 13.77 -0.42
N VAL A 65 -13.13 14.26 -1.19
CA VAL A 65 -13.02 15.57 -1.85
C VAL A 65 -13.66 16.58 -0.92
N ASN A 66 -12.85 17.45 -0.33
CA ASN A 66 -13.38 18.58 0.41
C ASN A 66 -13.90 19.61 -0.60
N ARG A 67 -15.23 19.67 -0.74
CA ARG A 67 -15.90 20.75 -1.48
C ARG A 67 -16.17 21.86 -0.49
N ARG A 68 -15.32 22.90 -0.52
CA ARG A 68 -15.65 24.19 0.10
C ARG A 68 -16.71 24.89 -0.72
#